data_AF-K7KIC7-F1
#
_entry.id   AF-K7KIC7-F1
#
_cell.length_a   1.000
_cell.length_b   1.000
_cell.length_c   1.000
_cell.angle_alpha   90.00
_cell.angle_beta   90.00
_cell.angle_gamma   90.00
#
_symmetry.space_group_name_H-M   'P 1'
#
loop_
_entity.id
_entity.type
_entity.pdbx_description
1 polymer ?
#
loop_
_entity_poly.entity_id
_entity_poly.type
_entity_poly.pdbx_seq_one_letter_code
_entity_poly.pdbx_strand_id
1 'polypeptide(L)'
;MIALWWDVSLMLQGNNTEQSDPGNRSVGGFSVIDSAKRILEKFCPRTVSCADIIALAAGDAVEIAGEPRTMIPTGAHTIGTAHCSSFRDHFQEDSKGNLRLIDKTLYSDYANELMKQCPAGVQPSVTVNNDPETSKVFDNMMQSSLGRDQSQEP
;
A
#
# COMPACT_ATOMS: atom_id res chain seq x y z
N MET A 1 19.11 18.36 8.76
CA MET A 1 18.77 17.05 9.34
C MET A 1 17.64 16.46 8.49
N ILE A 2 17.98 15.73 7.41
CA ILE A 2 17.00 15.12 6.47
C ILE A 2 17.32 13.61 6.23
N ALA A 3 18.29 13.03 6.94
CA ALA A 3 18.75 11.66 6.68
C ALA A 3 18.09 10.57 7.56
N LEU A 4 16.76 10.58 7.70
CA LEU A 4 16.05 9.49 8.41
C LEU A 4 14.98 8.77 7.56
N TRP A 5 14.86 9.08 6.26
CA TRP A 5 13.87 8.42 5.40
C TRP A 5 14.49 7.36 4.45
N TRP A 6 15.82 7.35 4.29
CA TRP A 6 16.56 6.50 3.34
C TRP A 6 17.76 5.76 3.98
N ASP A 7 17.73 5.53 5.29
CA ASP A 7 18.80 4.81 5.98
C ASP A 7 18.67 3.28 5.88
N VAL A 8 17.65 2.78 5.16
CA VAL A 8 17.42 1.34 4.86
C VAL A 8 17.30 0.49 6.14
N SER A 9 17.04 1.13 7.28
CA SER A 9 16.83 0.49 8.58
C SER A 9 15.73 -0.58 8.54
N LEU A 10 14.73 -0.40 7.67
CA LEU A 10 13.65 -1.36 7.39
C LEU A 10 14.14 -2.71 6.83
N MET A 11 15.29 -2.78 6.14
CA MET A 11 15.83 -4.05 5.63
C MET A 11 16.62 -4.84 6.68
N LEU A 12 16.92 -4.26 7.85
CA LEU A 12 17.69 -4.95 8.87
C LEU A 12 16.87 -6.08 9.51
N GLN A 13 17.42 -7.30 9.45
CA GLN A 13 16.84 -8.48 10.07
C GLN A 13 17.34 -8.64 11.51
N GLY A 14 16.44 -8.84 12.46
CA GLY A 14 16.80 -9.07 13.85
C GLY A 14 15.66 -8.83 14.81
N ASN A 15 15.93 -9.08 16.10
CA ASN A 15 15.00 -8.73 17.16
C ASN A 15 15.15 -7.23 17.47
N ASN A 16 14.04 -6.50 17.61
CA ASN A 16 14.00 -5.04 17.76
C ASN A 16 14.50 -4.27 16.52
N THR A 17 14.27 -4.80 15.32
CA THR A 17 14.44 -4.03 14.08
C THR A 17 13.11 -3.45 13.62
N GLU A 18 13.16 -2.46 12.74
CA GLU A 18 11.97 -1.87 12.10
C GLU A 18 11.08 -2.93 11.44
N GLN A 19 11.66 -4.00 10.90
CA GLN A 19 10.93 -5.12 10.30
C GLN A 19 10.05 -5.88 11.30
N SER A 20 10.42 -5.89 12.58
CA SER A 20 9.66 -6.54 13.66
C SER A 20 8.57 -5.65 14.27
N ASP A 21 8.55 -4.36 13.90
CA ASP A 21 7.54 -3.41 14.36
C ASP A 21 6.13 -3.85 13.86
N PRO A 22 5.10 -3.82 14.72
CA PRO A 22 3.73 -4.11 14.32
C PRO A 22 3.26 -3.38 13.05
N GLY A 23 3.69 -2.13 12.83
CA GLY A 23 3.31 -1.33 11.66
C GLY A 23 3.94 -1.82 10.35
N ASN A 24 5.04 -2.56 10.41
CA ASN A 24 5.81 -2.98 9.24
C ASN A 24 5.60 -4.47 8.88
N ARG A 25 4.78 -5.21 9.62
CA ARG A 25 4.55 -6.65 9.36
C ARG A 25 3.89 -6.94 8.00
N SER A 26 3.19 -5.97 7.44
CA SER A 26 2.57 -6.08 6.11
C SER A 26 3.54 -5.70 4.97
N VAL A 27 4.70 -5.13 5.28
CA VAL A 27 5.68 -4.73 4.26
C VAL A 27 6.27 -5.99 3.62
N GLY A 28 6.26 -6.05 2.29
CA GLY A 28 6.78 -7.14 1.49
C GLY A 28 7.88 -6.72 0.52
N GLY A 29 8.34 -7.66 -0.30
CA GLY A 29 9.29 -7.38 -1.39
C GLY A 29 10.78 -7.41 -1.02
N PHE A 30 11.12 -7.68 0.24
CA PHE A 30 12.52 -7.75 0.70
C PHE A 30 13.39 -8.71 -0.12
N SER A 31 12.86 -9.89 -0.48
CA SER A 31 13.59 -10.88 -1.28
C SER A 31 13.92 -10.42 -2.69
N VAL A 32 13.12 -9.53 -3.26
CA VAL A 32 13.37 -8.92 -4.58
C VAL A 32 14.57 -7.98 -4.49
N ILE A 33 14.62 -7.15 -3.44
CA ILE A 33 15.73 -6.22 -3.19
C ILE A 33 17.02 -6.99 -2.90
N ASP A 34 16.97 -8.04 -2.06
CA ASP A 34 18.13 -8.89 -1.78
C ASP A 34 18.66 -9.59 -3.04
N SER A 35 17.75 -10.04 -3.91
CA SER A 35 18.13 -10.65 -5.19
C SER A 35 18.80 -9.65 -6.13
N ALA A 36 18.26 -8.43 -6.24
CA ALA A 36 18.86 -7.36 -7.03
C ALA A 36 20.25 -6.99 -6.48
N LYS A 37 20.38 -6.82 -5.17
CA LYS A 37 21.66 -6.55 -4.51
C LYS A 37 22.68 -7.64 -4.79
N ARG A 38 22.28 -8.92 -4.66
CA ARG A 38 23.15 -10.07 -4.94
C ARG A 38 23.63 -10.12 -6.39
N ILE A 39 22.80 -9.72 -7.36
CA ILE A 39 23.21 -9.66 -8.77
C ILE A 39 24.16 -8.48 -8.97
N LEU A 40 23.84 -7.30 -8.46
CA LEU A 40 24.66 -6.09 -8.62
C LEU A 40 26.04 -6.24 -7.98
N GLU A 41 26.14 -6.87 -6.81
CA GLU A 41 27.42 -7.12 -6.15
C GLU A 41 28.35 -8.06 -6.95
N LYS A 42 27.82 -8.85 -7.91
CA LYS A 42 28.68 -9.64 -8.82
C LYS A 42 29.37 -8.80 -9.89
N PHE A 43 28.71 -7.74 -10.33
CA PHE A 43 29.22 -6.87 -11.41
C PHE A 43 29.96 -5.66 -10.86
N CYS A 44 29.42 -5.04 -9.81
CA CYS A 44 29.91 -3.80 -9.22
C CYS A 44 30.01 -3.95 -7.70
N PRO A 45 31.06 -4.63 -7.18
CA PRO A 45 31.22 -4.86 -5.75
C PRO A 45 31.24 -3.56 -4.96
N ARG A 46 30.49 -3.49 -3.85
CA ARG A 46 30.45 -2.36 -2.91
C ARG A 46 30.14 -1.00 -3.53
N THR A 47 29.48 -0.98 -4.70
CA THR A 47 29.24 0.26 -5.45
C THR A 47 27.83 0.78 -5.24
N VAL A 48 26.80 -0.06 -5.45
CA VAL A 48 25.40 0.35 -5.39
C VAL A 48 24.86 0.14 -3.98
N SER A 49 24.29 1.18 -3.37
CA SER A 49 23.68 1.06 -2.03
C SER A 49 22.29 0.42 -2.10
N CYS A 50 21.81 -0.16 -1.00
CA CYS A 50 20.43 -0.68 -0.97
C CYS A 50 19.39 0.44 -1.10
N ALA A 51 19.72 1.67 -0.66
CA ALA A 51 18.87 2.84 -0.84
C ALA A 51 18.67 3.14 -2.33
N ASP A 52 19.75 3.09 -3.12
CA ASP A 52 19.68 3.32 -4.56
C ASP A 52 18.88 2.22 -5.27
N ILE A 53 19.02 0.95 -4.84
CA ILE A 53 18.24 -0.16 -5.38
C ILE A 53 16.75 0.05 -5.14
N ILE A 54 16.36 0.45 -3.92
CA ILE A 54 14.95 0.74 -3.61
C ILE A 54 14.44 1.91 -4.44
N ALA A 55 15.21 3.00 -4.53
CA ALA A 55 14.81 4.18 -5.30
C ALA A 55 14.64 3.86 -6.80
N LEU A 56 15.55 3.08 -7.37
CA LEU A 56 15.46 2.62 -8.76
C LEU A 56 14.29 1.66 -8.96
N ALA A 57 14.14 0.66 -8.09
CA ALA A 57 13.05 -0.31 -8.19
C ALA A 57 11.67 0.37 -8.05
N ALA A 58 11.54 1.37 -7.17
CA ALA A 58 10.32 2.16 -7.04
C ALA A 58 10.03 2.96 -8.32
N GLY A 59 11.06 3.58 -8.91
CA GLY A 59 10.93 4.29 -10.19
C GLY A 59 10.48 3.36 -11.31
N ASP A 60 11.12 2.21 -11.46
CA ASP A 60 10.79 1.20 -12.47
C ASP A 60 9.37 0.65 -12.25
N ALA A 61 8.96 0.41 -11.01
CA ALA A 61 7.62 -0.08 -10.69
C ALA A 61 6.53 0.89 -11.13
N VAL A 62 6.71 2.20 -10.89
CA VAL A 62 5.75 3.23 -11.34
C VAL A 62 5.73 3.34 -12.85
N GLU A 63 6.91 3.28 -13.49
CA GLU A 63 7.01 3.38 -14.95
C GLU A 63 6.38 2.16 -15.66
N ILE A 64 6.56 0.96 -15.11
CA ILE A 64 5.90 -0.27 -15.58
C ILE A 64 4.39 -0.21 -15.35
N ALA A 65 3.94 0.44 -14.26
CA ALA A 65 2.52 0.55 -13.93
C ALA A 65 1.77 1.58 -14.78
N GLY A 66 2.45 2.44 -15.55
CA GLY A 66 1.87 3.07 -16.74
C GLY A 66 1.59 4.57 -16.74
N GLU A 67 1.98 5.38 -15.74
CA GLU A 67 1.61 6.81 -15.67
C GLU A 67 2.73 7.77 -15.21
N PRO A 68 2.54 9.11 -15.37
CA PRO A 68 3.56 10.13 -15.14
C PRO A 68 3.98 10.23 -13.67
N ARG A 69 5.25 10.57 -13.44
CA ARG A 69 5.95 10.65 -12.13
C ARG A 69 5.38 11.66 -11.10
N THR A 70 4.14 12.13 -11.26
CA THR A 70 3.50 13.08 -10.34
C THR A 70 3.01 12.32 -9.11
N MET A 71 3.92 12.14 -8.17
CA MET A 71 3.69 11.42 -6.92
C MET A 71 2.83 12.28 -5.98
N ILE A 72 1.52 12.02 -5.93
CA ILE A 72 0.70 12.42 -4.79
C ILE A 72 0.80 11.29 -3.76
N PRO A 73 1.11 11.54 -2.47
CA PRO A 73 1.32 10.48 -1.49
C PRO A 73 0.16 9.46 -1.41
N THR A 74 -1.08 9.92 -1.56
CA THR A 74 -2.27 9.05 -1.61
C THR A 74 -2.43 8.32 -2.93
N GLY A 75 -1.89 8.87 -4.02
CA GLY A 75 -1.89 8.24 -5.34
C GLY A 75 -1.13 6.92 -5.37
N ALA A 76 -0.19 6.68 -4.43
CA ALA A 76 0.48 5.38 -4.30
C ALA A 76 -0.47 4.22 -3.98
N HIS A 77 -1.67 4.51 -3.45
CA HIS A 77 -2.71 3.50 -3.19
C HIS A 77 -3.57 3.16 -4.41
N THR A 78 -3.28 3.68 -5.61
CA THR A 78 -3.91 3.18 -6.85
C THR A 78 -3.53 1.71 -7.13
N ILE A 79 -2.30 1.31 -6.78
CA ILE A 79 -1.81 -0.06 -6.95
C ILE A 79 -1.62 -0.76 -5.60
N GLY A 80 -1.69 -2.09 -5.64
CA GLY A 80 -1.40 -2.94 -4.49
C GLY A 80 -2.63 -3.36 -3.71
N THR A 81 -2.37 -3.93 -2.54
CA THR A 81 -3.42 -4.54 -1.70
C THR A 81 -3.32 -4.09 -0.25
N ALA A 82 -4.45 -4.13 0.44
CA ALA A 82 -4.57 -3.90 1.86
C ALA A 82 -5.25 -5.09 2.53
N HIS A 83 -4.87 -5.39 3.76
CA HIS A 83 -5.57 -6.39 4.56
C HIS A 83 -6.93 -5.84 4.99
N CYS A 84 -7.96 -6.70 5.05
CA CYS A 84 -9.27 -6.32 5.58
C CYS A 84 -9.16 -5.75 7.00
N SER A 85 -8.20 -6.22 7.81
CA SER A 85 -7.93 -5.68 9.14
C SER A 85 -7.51 -4.21 9.15
N SER A 86 -6.90 -3.71 8.06
CA SER A 86 -6.34 -2.36 8.00
C SER A 86 -7.42 -1.26 8.00
N PHE A 87 -8.65 -1.59 7.63
CA PHE A 87 -9.77 -0.64 7.55
C PHE A 87 -11.03 -1.12 8.25
N ARG A 88 -10.98 -2.24 8.98
CA ARG A 88 -12.16 -2.81 9.67
C ARG A 88 -12.70 -1.89 10.76
N ASP A 89 -11.85 -1.04 11.33
CA ASP A 89 -12.19 -0.11 12.40
C ASP A 89 -13.18 0.99 11.95
N HIS A 90 -13.35 1.19 10.64
CA HIS A 90 -14.37 2.10 10.08
C HIS A 90 -15.78 1.48 10.06
N PHE A 91 -15.91 0.19 10.38
CA PHE A 91 -17.16 -0.57 10.29
C PHE A 91 -17.54 -1.20 11.63
N GLN A 92 -18.84 -1.26 11.91
CA GLN A 92 -19.41 -1.97 13.04
C GLN A 92 -20.21 -3.18 12.57
N GLU A 93 -19.90 -4.35 13.11
CA GLU A 93 -20.63 -5.59 12.85
C GLU A 93 -21.84 -5.70 13.79
N ASP A 94 -23.03 -5.91 13.24
CA ASP A 94 -24.23 -6.14 14.02
C ASP A 94 -24.36 -7.60 14.48
N SER A 95 -25.33 -7.88 15.35
CA SER A 95 -25.55 -9.24 15.89
C SER A 95 -25.96 -10.28 14.84
N LYS A 96 -26.24 -9.87 13.59
CA LYS A 96 -26.56 -10.75 12.46
C LYS A 96 -25.38 -10.91 11.50
N GLY A 97 -24.23 -10.31 11.80
CA GLY A 97 -23.06 -10.32 10.93
C GLY A 97 -23.18 -9.36 9.75
N ASN A 98 -23.96 -8.28 9.84
CA ASN A 98 -23.93 -7.23 8.83
C ASN A 98 -23.01 -6.09 9.26
N LEU A 99 -22.18 -5.62 8.35
CA LEU A 99 -21.35 -4.45 8.56
C LEU A 99 -22.16 -3.17 8.35
N ARG A 100 -21.94 -2.19 9.21
CA ARG A 100 -22.48 -0.83 9.11
C ARG A 100 -21.33 0.16 9.17
N LEU A 101 -21.35 1.15 8.29
CA LEU A 101 -20.36 2.20 8.28
C LEU A 101 -20.54 3.11 9.51
N ILE A 102 -19.50 3.26 10.32
CA ILE A 102 -19.49 4.17 11.48
C ILE A 102 -18.65 5.42 11.24
N ASP A 103 -17.63 5.32 10.38
CA ASP A 103 -16.82 6.46 9.99
C ASP A 103 -17.56 7.30 8.93
N LYS A 104 -17.90 8.54 9.28
CA LYS A 104 -18.60 9.48 8.40
C LYS A 104 -17.68 10.16 7.38
N THR A 105 -16.37 10.02 7.54
CA THR A 105 -15.37 10.56 6.60
C THR A 105 -15.14 9.63 5.42
N LEU A 106 -15.57 8.36 5.55
CA LEU A 106 -15.53 7.40 4.47
C LEU A 106 -16.82 7.49 3.65
N TYR A 107 -16.70 7.56 2.33
CA TYR A 107 -17.86 7.63 1.45
C TYR A 107 -18.65 6.32 1.48
N SER A 108 -19.97 6.43 1.52
CA SER A 108 -20.86 5.27 1.67
C SER A 108 -20.78 4.29 0.51
N ASP A 109 -20.57 4.77 -0.71
CA ASP A 109 -20.48 3.91 -1.89
C ASP A 109 -19.18 3.11 -1.90
N TYR A 110 -18.07 3.78 -1.60
CA TYR A 110 -16.78 3.12 -1.43
C TYR A 110 -16.80 2.14 -0.24
N ALA A 111 -17.42 2.53 0.87
CA ALA A 111 -17.64 1.68 2.03
C ALA A 111 -18.45 0.42 1.69
N ASN A 112 -19.52 0.53 0.89
CA ASN A 112 -20.31 -0.60 0.43
C ASN A 112 -19.47 -1.57 -0.41
N GLU A 113 -18.57 -1.04 -1.23
CA GLU A 113 -17.67 -1.86 -2.04
C GLU A 113 -16.65 -2.60 -1.16
N LEU A 114 -16.08 -1.93 -0.16
CA LEU A 114 -15.22 -2.57 0.85
C LEU A 114 -15.97 -3.66 1.63
N MET A 115 -17.22 -3.43 2.02
CA MET A 115 -18.03 -4.44 2.73
C MET A 115 -18.31 -5.69 1.88
N LYS A 116 -18.45 -5.55 0.55
CA LYS A 116 -18.62 -6.71 -0.35
C LYS A 116 -17.35 -7.54 -0.44
N GLN A 117 -16.20 -6.89 -0.50
CA GLN A 117 -14.90 -7.57 -0.62
C GLN A 117 -14.42 -8.15 0.72
N CYS A 118 -14.78 -7.51 1.84
CA CYS A 118 -14.46 -7.94 3.21
C CYS A 118 -15.74 -8.09 4.06
N PRO A 119 -16.54 -9.16 3.86
CA PRO A 119 -17.73 -9.40 4.67
C PRO A 119 -17.39 -9.77 6.12
N ALA A 120 -18.37 -9.60 7.01
CA ALA A 120 -18.29 -10.07 8.39
C ALA A 120 -17.98 -11.57 8.44
N GLY A 121 -16.94 -11.93 9.20
CA GLY A 121 -16.46 -13.30 9.33
C GLY A 121 -15.31 -13.71 8.40
N VAL A 122 -14.91 -12.86 7.45
CA VAL A 122 -13.68 -13.11 6.68
C VAL A 122 -12.45 -13.00 7.58
N GLN A 123 -11.42 -13.81 7.30
CA GLN A 123 -10.17 -13.78 8.07
C GLN A 123 -9.52 -12.39 7.94
N PRO A 124 -9.02 -11.79 9.05
CA PRO A 124 -8.44 -10.46 9.02
C PRO A 124 -7.26 -10.30 8.06
N SER A 125 -6.56 -11.41 7.75
CA SER A 125 -5.41 -11.48 6.85
C SER A 125 -5.77 -11.51 5.36
N VAL A 126 -7.05 -11.63 4.99
CA VAL A 126 -7.47 -11.54 3.58
C VAL A 126 -7.12 -10.16 3.05
N THR A 127 -6.57 -10.11 1.83
CA THR A 127 -6.21 -8.88 1.15
C THR A 127 -7.22 -8.53 0.07
N VAL A 128 -7.44 -7.23 -0.11
CA VAL A 128 -8.27 -6.65 -1.18
C VAL A 128 -7.44 -5.64 -1.97
N ASN A 129 -7.83 -5.37 -3.22
CA ASN A 129 -7.13 -4.38 -4.04
C ASN A 129 -7.46 -2.97 -3.54
N ASN A 130 -6.45 -2.10 -3.50
CA ASN A 130 -6.64 -0.71 -3.10
C ASN A 130 -7.44 0.08 -4.16
N ASP A 131 -7.28 -0.28 -5.44
CA ASP A 131 -8.13 0.18 -6.53
C ASP A 131 -8.87 -1.02 -7.16
N PRO A 132 -10.20 -1.13 -7.04
CA PRO A 132 -10.97 -2.22 -7.61
C PRO A 132 -11.12 -2.13 -9.14
N GLU A 133 -10.95 -0.96 -9.75
CA GLU A 133 -11.02 -0.82 -11.21
C GLU A 133 -9.66 -1.12 -11.86
N THR A 134 -8.59 -0.53 -11.33
CA THR A 134 -7.26 -0.54 -11.95
C THR A 134 -6.14 -0.97 -11.01
N SER A 135 -6.31 -2.06 -10.28
CA SER A 135 -5.37 -2.56 -9.24
C SER A 135 -3.89 -2.76 -9.63
N LYS A 136 -3.55 -2.72 -10.92
CA LYS A 136 -2.20 -2.89 -11.46
C LYS A 136 -1.71 -1.72 -12.30
N VAL A 137 -2.60 -0.79 -12.64
CA VAL A 137 -2.26 0.36 -13.46
C VAL A 137 -2.14 1.51 -12.49
N PHE A 138 -0.97 2.12 -12.43
CA PHE A 138 -0.84 3.37 -11.70
C PHE A 138 -1.59 4.40 -12.52
N ASP A 139 -2.62 5.01 -11.96
CA ASP A 139 -3.40 6.05 -12.63
C ASP A 139 -3.88 7.11 -11.65
N ASN A 140 -4.55 8.13 -12.19
CA ASN A 140 -5.25 9.13 -11.40
C ASN A 140 -6.73 8.75 -11.15
N MET A 141 -7.14 7.50 -11.42
CA MET A 141 -8.51 7.05 -11.15
C MET A 141 -8.77 7.02 -9.66
N MET A 142 -7.82 6.64 -8.81
CA MET A 142 -8.00 6.73 -7.35
C MET A 142 -8.36 8.16 -6.88
N GLN A 143 -7.77 9.19 -7.51
CA GLN A 143 -8.17 10.59 -7.30
C GLN A 143 -9.52 10.91 -7.92
N SER A 144 -9.83 10.36 -9.09
CA SER A 144 -11.13 10.53 -9.73
C SER A 144 -12.27 9.89 -8.93
N SER A 145 -12.00 8.77 -8.25
CA SER A 145 -12.91 8.06 -7.35
C SER A 145 -13.13 8.84 -6.06
N LEU A 146 -12.09 9.52 -5.54
CA LEU A 146 -12.24 10.50 -4.45
C LEU A 146 -12.88 11.83 -4.91
N GLY A 147 -12.67 12.22 -6.17
CA GLY A 147 -13.01 13.55 -6.70
C GLY A 147 -14.36 13.63 -7.42
N ARG A 148 -14.89 12.53 -7.97
CA ARG A 148 -16.26 12.48 -8.51
C ARG A 148 -17.30 12.79 -7.43
N ASP A 149 -16.96 12.53 -6.16
CA ASP A 149 -17.87 12.75 -5.03
C ASP A 149 -17.71 14.14 -4.36
N GLN A 150 -16.72 14.95 -4.74
CA GLN A 150 -16.68 16.38 -4.34
C GLN A 150 -17.73 17.24 -5.06
N SER A 151 -18.52 16.66 -5.96
CA SER A 151 -19.66 17.31 -6.61
C SER A 151 -20.90 17.41 -5.70
N GLN A 152 -20.85 16.84 -4.48
CA GLN A 152 -21.99 16.76 -3.57
C GLN A 152 -21.70 17.43 -2.22
N GLU A 153 -21.08 18.61 -2.22
CA GLU A 153 -21.14 19.50 -1.05
C GLU A 153 -22.13 20.64 -1.35
N PRO A 154 -23.20 20.83 -0.54
CA PRO A 154 -24.22 21.86 -0.75
C PRO A 154 -23.70 23.29 -0.52
#